data_AF-A0A914UGJ5-F1
#
_entry.id   AF-A0A914UGJ5-F1
#
_cell.length_a   1.000
_cell.length_b   1.000
_cell.length_c   1.000
_cell.angle_alpha   90.00
_cell.angle_beta   90.00
_cell.angle_gamma   90.00
#
_symmetry.space_group_name_H-M   'P 1'
#
loop_
_entity.id
_entity.type
_entity.pdbx_description
1 polymer ?
#
loop_
_entity_poly.entity_id
_entity_poly.type
_entity_poly.pdbx_seq_one_letter_code
_entity_poly.pdbx_strand_id
1 'polypeptide(L)'
;MVGIVGSADERQRLRFDEFSESYALFVGRASKKIDKVGLLAIYSKVVCNRFALKDGNQNIIGVGLYPNLCRIGHSCRPTGAVVFHERTAIVVPTRSKSFPSPLDWSLISRSYPDVDPISAIETRKDKLKSEYFIDCHCELCEDAAANETMEAFACSKSSCLGRVAIVDGAFVCGKCGKEFDENARNQAYQSLQRIDSLFDPEYSQRSLKDQLHCILDCMHFTQTILHKYNIKRLTVLKAAYDGCVLEKRPKEAINFGRQSLEIYRHYLDEFDPFLAAFTLNLATTYMHAGELDTASQLMHSIIDRCEHIYAKQSEALNYIDPSFEEVLAKLSLGDMGL
;
A
#
# COMPACT_ATOMS: atom_id res chain seq x y z
N MET A 1 5.61 -23.17 -6.01
CA MET A 1 6.42 -22.84 -7.20
C MET A 1 7.84 -22.59 -6.71
N VAL A 2 8.81 -23.46 -7.02
CA VAL A 2 10.21 -23.31 -6.56
C VAL A 2 10.99 -22.65 -7.69
N GLY A 3 11.07 -21.33 -7.70
CA GLY A 3 11.95 -20.60 -8.61
C GLY A 3 13.40 -20.91 -8.25
N ILE A 4 14.12 -21.59 -9.14
CA ILE A 4 15.58 -21.72 -9.05
C ILE A 4 16.17 -20.56 -9.85
N VAL A 5 17.14 -19.87 -9.26
CA VAL A 5 17.85 -18.67 -9.81
C VAL A 5 18.79 -19.06 -10.96
N GLY A 6 18.36 -19.97 -11.85
CA GLY A 6 19.15 -20.46 -12.99
C GLY A 6 19.26 -19.45 -14.14
N SER A 7 18.36 -18.46 -14.19
CA SER A 7 18.30 -17.41 -15.22
C SER A 7 18.36 -16.00 -14.65
N ALA A 8 19.16 -15.79 -13.58
CA ALA A 8 19.20 -14.51 -12.88
C ALA A 8 19.78 -13.38 -13.74
N ASP A 9 19.08 -12.26 -13.72
CA ASP A 9 19.54 -10.93 -14.11
C ASP A 9 20.83 -10.55 -13.33
N GLU A 10 21.68 -9.71 -13.90
CA GLU A 10 22.97 -9.32 -13.34
C GLU A 10 22.83 -8.78 -11.90
N ARG A 11 21.78 -7.99 -11.66
CA ARG A 11 21.45 -7.43 -10.33
C ARG A 11 21.24 -8.51 -9.27
N GLN A 12 20.65 -9.64 -9.63
CA GLN A 12 20.33 -10.71 -8.69
C GLN A 12 21.57 -11.53 -8.32
N ARG A 13 22.51 -11.69 -9.26
CA ARG A 13 23.81 -12.33 -9.01
C ARG A 13 24.62 -11.51 -8.02
N LEU A 14 24.70 -10.20 -8.24
CA LEU A 14 25.39 -9.26 -7.34
C LEU A 14 24.84 -9.34 -5.91
N ARG A 15 23.51 -9.33 -5.74
CA ARG A 15 22.88 -9.48 -4.41
C ARG A 15 23.22 -10.80 -3.73
N PHE A 16 23.27 -11.90 -4.47
CA PHE A 16 23.65 -13.19 -3.90
C PHE A 16 25.13 -13.21 -3.49
N ASP A 17 26.01 -12.60 -4.30
CA ASP A 17 27.43 -12.52 -3.98
C ASP A 17 27.68 -11.68 -2.72
N GLU A 18 27.05 -10.51 -2.60
CA GLU A 18 27.09 -9.68 -1.37
C GLU A 18 26.58 -10.42 -0.14
N PHE A 19 25.46 -11.15 -0.29
CA PHE A 19 24.93 -12.00 0.78
C PHE A 19 25.89 -13.13 1.14
N SER A 20 26.50 -13.79 0.16
CA SER A 20 27.43 -14.90 0.35
C SER A 20 28.67 -14.46 1.13
N GLU A 21 29.20 -13.27 0.83
CA GLU A 21 30.32 -12.67 1.56
C GLU A 21 29.93 -12.36 3.02
N SER A 22 28.79 -11.69 3.20
CA SER A 22 28.25 -11.35 4.52
C SER A 22 27.99 -12.60 5.38
N TYR A 23 27.42 -13.64 4.77
CA TYR A 23 27.20 -14.94 5.40
C TYR A 23 28.53 -15.54 5.86
N ALA A 24 29.53 -15.60 4.99
CA ALA A 24 30.84 -16.17 5.31
C ALA A 24 31.52 -15.45 6.50
N LEU A 25 31.39 -14.12 6.57
CA LEU A 25 31.88 -13.32 7.70
C LEU A 25 31.11 -13.63 8.99
N PHE A 26 29.79 -13.74 8.92
CA PHE A 26 28.93 -13.96 10.09
C PHE A 26 29.07 -15.36 10.71
N VAL A 27 29.01 -16.43 9.92
CA VAL A 27 29.16 -17.82 10.42
C VAL A 27 30.62 -18.26 10.57
N GLY A 28 31.57 -17.49 10.04
CA GLY A 28 33.01 -17.79 10.13
C GLY A 28 33.35 -19.19 9.61
N ARG A 29 34.06 -20.00 10.41
CA ARG A 29 34.51 -21.35 10.01
C ARG A 29 33.36 -22.32 9.68
N ALA A 30 32.14 -22.07 10.17
CA ALA A 30 30.98 -22.92 9.88
C ALA A 30 30.42 -22.73 8.46
N SER A 31 30.78 -21.63 7.76
CA SER A 31 30.40 -21.40 6.36
C SER A 31 30.83 -22.54 5.43
N LYS A 32 31.94 -23.23 5.72
CA LYS A 32 32.47 -24.35 4.93
C LYS A 32 31.57 -25.60 4.91
N LYS A 33 30.50 -25.64 5.72
CA LYS A 33 29.54 -26.76 5.73
C LYS A 33 28.53 -26.70 4.59
N ILE A 34 28.34 -25.53 3.98
CA ILE A 34 27.39 -25.32 2.89
C ILE A 34 28.19 -24.73 1.73
N ASP A 35 28.19 -25.42 0.58
CA ASP A 35 28.84 -24.90 -0.62
C ASP A 35 28.04 -23.75 -1.24
N LYS A 36 28.64 -23.03 -2.19
CA LYS A 36 28.01 -21.85 -2.81
C LYS A 36 26.68 -22.20 -3.50
N VAL A 37 26.57 -23.41 -4.06
CA VAL A 37 25.35 -23.91 -4.73
C VAL A 37 24.24 -24.18 -3.71
N GLY A 38 24.55 -24.86 -2.60
CA GLY A 38 23.60 -25.10 -1.51
C GLY A 38 23.15 -23.80 -0.84
N LEU A 39 24.08 -22.85 -0.65
CA LEU A 39 23.76 -21.53 -0.10
C LEU A 39 22.82 -20.76 -1.04
N LEU A 40 23.09 -20.78 -2.35
CA LEU A 40 22.21 -20.17 -3.36
C LEU A 40 20.81 -20.78 -3.31
N ALA A 41 20.69 -22.10 -3.18
CA ALA A 41 19.40 -22.77 -3.09
C ALA A 41 18.59 -22.34 -1.85
N ILE A 42 19.24 -22.20 -0.69
CA ILE A 42 18.61 -21.72 0.54
C ILE A 42 18.21 -20.26 0.40
N TYR A 43 19.13 -19.41 -0.06
CA TYR A 43 18.90 -17.98 -0.28
C TYR A 43 17.70 -17.76 -1.20
N SER A 44 17.66 -18.46 -2.34
CA SER A 44 16.57 -18.38 -3.33
C SER A 44 15.22 -18.74 -2.71
N LYS A 45 15.18 -19.80 -1.89
CA LYS A 45 13.96 -20.21 -1.17
C LYS A 45 13.53 -19.12 -0.19
N VAL A 46 14.43 -18.54 0.60
CA VAL A 46 14.07 -17.49 1.55
C VAL A 46 13.56 -16.25 0.82
N VAL A 47 14.30 -15.77 -0.19
CA VAL A 47 13.95 -14.58 -0.97
C VAL A 47 12.57 -14.71 -1.61
N CYS A 48 12.28 -15.84 -2.26
CA CYS A 48 11.03 -16.02 -3.00
C CYS A 48 9.83 -16.35 -2.11
N ASN A 49 10.04 -16.82 -0.88
CA ASN A 49 8.97 -17.36 -0.02
C ASN A 49 8.77 -16.57 1.28
N ARG A 50 9.44 -15.42 1.43
CA ARG A 50 9.31 -14.55 2.60
C ARG A 50 7.94 -13.85 2.66
N PHE A 51 7.51 -13.57 3.88
CA PHE A 51 6.35 -12.75 4.20
C PHE A 51 6.82 -11.54 5.01
N ALA A 52 6.32 -10.35 4.70
CA ALA A 52 6.45 -9.21 5.59
C ALA A 52 5.48 -9.41 6.74
N LEU A 53 6.02 -9.44 7.96
CA LEU A 53 5.24 -9.42 9.19
C LEU A 53 4.72 -8.00 9.38
N LYS A 54 3.41 -7.87 9.62
CA LYS A 54 2.75 -6.58 9.75
C LYS A 54 2.06 -6.43 11.11
N ASP A 55 2.10 -5.23 11.66
CA ASP A 55 1.30 -4.85 12.84
C ASP A 55 -0.16 -4.52 12.47
N GLY A 56 -0.99 -4.15 13.45
CA GLY A 56 -2.39 -3.75 13.24
C GLY A 56 -2.57 -2.52 12.34
N ASN A 57 -1.53 -1.69 12.22
CA ASN A 57 -1.47 -0.53 11.33
C ASN A 57 -0.92 -0.86 9.94
N GLN A 58 -0.68 -2.15 9.65
CA GLN A 58 -0.09 -2.66 8.42
C GLN A 58 1.37 -2.22 8.18
N ASN A 59 2.06 -1.72 9.21
CA ASN A 59 3.48 -1.42 9.14
C ASN A 59 4.30 -2.71 9.17
N ILE A 60 5.36 -2.78 8.37
CA ILE A 60 6.25 -3.93 8.34
C ILE A 60 7.15 -3.90 9.58
N ILE A 61 7.03 -4.93 10.42
CA ILE A 61 7.81 -5.08 11.67
C ILE A 61 8.87 -6.18 11.56
N GLY A 62 8.90 -6.93 10.46
CA GLY A 62 9.88 -7.99 10.25
C GLY A 62 9.58 -8.88 9.06
N VAL A 63 10.27 -10.02 9.01
CA VAL A 63 10.17 -11.01 7.94
C VAL A 63 9.96 -12.40 8.53
N GLY A 64 9.06 -13.19 7.94
CA GLY A 64 8.78 -14.56 8.35
C GLY A 64 8.71 -15.54 7.18
N LEU A 65 8.86 -16.84 7.49
CA LEU A 65 8.70 -17.94 6.54
C LEU A 65 7.56 -18.86 7.00
N TYR A 66 6.57 -19.05 6.13
CA TYR A 66 5.38 -19.86 6.42
C TYR A 66 5.18 -20.90 5.33
N PRO A 67 5.87 -22.07 5.40
CA PRO A 67 5.91 -23.06 4.32
C PRO A 67 4.54 -23.47 3.76
N ASN A 68 3.53 -23.57 4.62
CA ASN A 68 2.17 -23.92 4.20
C ASN A 68 1.53 -22.84 3.31
N LEU A 69 1.84 -21.57 3.53
CA LEU A 69 1.31 -20.43 2.79
C LEU A 69 2.14 -20.10 1.53
N CYS A 70 3.36 -20.63 1.41
CA CYS A 70 4.22 -20.43 0.24
C CYS A 70 3.63 -20.99 -1.08
N ARG A 71 2.56 -21.78 -1.00
CA ARG A 71 1.81 -22.25 -2.18
C ARG A 71 0.94 -21.15 -2.82
N ILE A 72 0.63 -20.10 -2.07
CA ILE A 72 -0.24 -19.01 -2.51
C ILE A 72 0.55 -18.09 -3.45
N GLY A 73 0.10 -18.00 -4.69
CA GLY A 73 0.73 -17.19 -5.72
C GLY A 73 0.48 -15.69 -5.56
N HIS A 74 1.18 -14.92 -6.38
CA HIS A 74 1.00 -13.48 -6.45
C HIS A 74 -0.21 -13.07 -7.30
N SER A 75 -0.90 -12.01 -6.91
CA SER A 75 -1.73 -11.18 -7.79
C SER A 75 -1.64 -9.72 -7.32
N CYS A 76 -1.56 -8.76 -8.26
CA CYS A 76 -1.61 -7.34 -7.92
C CYS A 76 -3.01 -6.92 -7.45
N ARG A 77 -4.05 -7.70 -7.77
CA ARG A 77 -5.36 -7.62 -7.15
C ARG A 77 -5.63 -8.93 -6.42
N PRO A 78 -5.23 -9.08 -5.16
CA PRO A 78 -5.30 -10.36 -4.48
C PRO A 78 -6.75 -10.78 -4.16
N THR A 79 -6.96 -12.08 -3.95
CA THR A 79 -8.22 -12.62 -3.40
C THR A 79 -8.12 -12.88 -1.90
N GLY A 80 -6.91 -12.89 -1.35
CA GLY A 80 -6.65 -12.97 0.07
C GLY A 80 -5.46 -12.12 0.53
N ALA A 81 -5.53 -11.68 1.78
CA ALA A 81 -4.45 -10.99 2.47
C ALA A 81 -3.94 -11.86 3.62
N VAL A 82 -2.65 -11.73 3.92
CA VAL A 82 -2.05 -12.40 5.07
C VAL A 82 -2.04 -11.41 6.23
N VAL A 83 -2.74 -11.77 7.30
CA VAL A 83 -2.72 -11.07 8.58
C VAL A 83 -2.05 -11.95 9.62
N PHE A 84 -1.55 -11.33 10.69
CA PHE A 84 -0.80 -12.02 11.72
C PHE A 84 -1.51 -11.87 13.06
N HIS A 85 -1.61 -12.98 13.78
CA HIS A 85 -1.98 -12.99 15.18
C HIS A 85 -0.85 -13.67 15.95
N GLU A 86 -0.15 -12.89 16.77
CA GLU A 86 1.14 -13.26 17.35
C GLU A 86 2.10 -13.85 16.30
N ARG A 87 2.38 -15.16 16.38
CA ARG A 87 3.26 -15.90 15.46
C ARG A 87 2.49 -16.69 14.40
N THR A 88 1.16 -16.61 14.40
CA THR A 88 0.28 -17.33 13.47
C THR A 88 -0.09 -16.45 12.29
N ALA A 89 0.21 -16.92 11.07
CA ALA A 89 -0.23 -16.28 9.84
C ALA A 89 -1.60 -16.83 9.41
N ILE A 90 -2.54 -15.93 9.15
CA ILE A 90 -3.91 -16.24 8.73
C ILE A 90 -4.15 -15.60 7.37
N VAL A 91 -4.76 -16.35 6.46
CA VAL A 91 -5.20 -15.80 5.16
C VAL A 91 -6.67 -15.45 5.27
N VAL A 92 -6.99 -14.18 5.03
CA VAL A 92 -8.36 -13.66 5.04
C VAL A 92 -8.77 -13.26 3.63
N PRO A 93 -10.02 -13.50 3.22
CA PRO A 93 -10.49 -13.08 1.90
C PRO A 93 -10.65 -11.55 1.85
N THR A 94 -10.27 -10.95 0.71
CA THR A 94 -10.33 -9.49 0.51
C THR A 94 -11.56 -9.05 -0.30
N ARG A 95 -12.11 -9.95 -1.12
CA ARG A 95 -13.20 -9.66 -2.06
C ARG A 95 -14.59 -10.08 -1.58
N SER A 96 -14.65 -10.86 -0.51
CA SER A 96 -15.90 -11.42 0.03
C SER A 96 -15.70 -11.82 1.49
N LYS A 97 -16.79 -12.20 2.17
CA LYS A 97 -16.76 -12.62 3.58
C LYS A 97 -16.19 -14.03 3.83
N SER A 98 -15.93 -14.83 2.79
CA SER A 98 -15.41 -16.19 2.96
C SER A 98 -14.84 -16.75 1.67
N PHE A 99 -13.78 -17.56 1.77
CA PHE A 99 -13.38 -18.41 0.64
C PHE A 99 -14.45 -19.49 0.37
N PRO A 100 -14.50 -20.04 -0.87
CA PRO A 100 -15.41 -21.14 -1.19
C PRO A 100 -15.22 -22.36 -0.28
N SER A 101 -16.30 -23.12 -0.09
CA SER A 101 -16.29 -24.42 0.58
C SER A 101 -16.79 -25.50 -0.38
N PRO A 102 -15.99 -26.55 -0.68
CA PRO A 102 -14.66 -26.83 -0.14
C PRO A 102 -13.60 -25.81 -0.62
N LEU A 103 -12.52 -25.67 0.16
CA LEU A 103 -11.45 -24.72 -0.12
C LEU A 103 -10.66 -25.14 -1.37
N ASP A 104 -10.61 -24.26 -2.36
CA ASP A 104 -9.73 -24.38 -3.52
C ASP A 104 -8.57 -23.39 -3.43
N TRP A 105 -7.37 -23.91 -3.17
CA TRP A 105 -6.14 -23.11 -3.07
C TRP A 105 -5.76 -22.42 -4.38
N SER A 106 -6.24 -22.91 -5.53
CA SER A 106 -5.93 -22.30 -6.83
C SER A 106 -6.62 -20.95 -7.02
N LEU A 107 -7.70 -20.68 -6.25
CA LEU A 107 -8.45 -19.43 -6.27
C LEU A 107 -7.88 -18.38 -5.30
N ILE A 108 -6.88 -18.73 -4.51
CA ILE A 108 -6.28 -17.86 -3.49
C ILE A 108 -4.99 -17.26 -4.03
N SER A 109 -4.93 -15.93 -4.05
CA SER A 109 -3.77 -15.15 -4.43
C SER A 109 -3.54 -14.04 -3.41
N ARG A 110 -2.29 -13.62 -3.26
CA ARG A 110 -1.88 -12.56 -2.33
C ARG A 110 -1.01 -11.52 -3.02
N SER A 111 -0.92 -10.30 -2.48
CA SER A 111 0.18 -9.41 -2.87
C SER A 111 1.47 -9.84 -2.17
N TYR A 112 2.61 -9.62 -2.85
CA TYR A 112 3.92 -9.91 -2.29
C TYR A 112 4.45 -8.67 -1.54
N PRO A 113 5.28 -8.85 -0.50
CA PRO A 113 5.64 -7.80 0.47
C PRO A 113 6.11 -6.47 -0.12
N ASP A 114 6.80 -6.50 -1.25
CA ASP A 114 7.43 -5.34 -1.86
C ASP A 114 6.67 -4.82 -3.10
N VAL A 115 5.46 -5.34 -3.35
CA VAL A 115 4.66 -5.03 -4.53
C VAL A 115 3.38 -4.35 -4.07
N ASP A 116 3.33 -3.04 -4.22
CA ASP A 116 2.15 -2.25 -3.90
C ASP A 116 1.11 -2.35 -5.05
N PRO A 117 -0.12 -2.83 -4.78
CA PRO A 117 -1.23 -2.79 -5.75
C PRO A 117 -1.51 -1.39 -6.31
N ILE A 118 -1.25 -0.33 -5.54
CA ILE A 118 -1.52 1.07 -5.88
C ILE A 118 -0.27 1.73 -6.46
N SER A 119 0.32 1.08 -7.45
CA SER A 119 1.48 1.56 -8.23
C SER A 119 1.27 1.29 -9.71
N ALA A 120 2.01 1.97 -10.58
CA ALA A 120 1.90 1.75 -12.04
C ALA A 120 2.22 0.30 -12.44
N ILE A 121 1.63 -0.18 -13.54
CA ILE A 121 1.83 -1.56 -14.05
C ILE A 121 3.31 -1.89 -14.20
N GLU A 122 4.09 -1.00 -14.83
CA GLU A 122 5.52 -1.22 -15.06
C GLU A 122 6.29 -1.33 -13.74
N THR A 123 6.02 -0.45 -12.77
CA THR A 123 6.62 -0.52 -11.43
C THR A 123 6.35 -1.87 -10.75
N ARG A 124 5.11 -2.37 -10.81
CA ARG A 124 4.74 -3.66 -10.21
C ARG A 124 5.42 -4.83 -10.94
N LYS A 125 5.42 -4.83 -12.28
CA LYS A 125 6.04 -5.87 -13.11
C LYS A 125 7.55 -5.91 -12.93
N ASP A 126 8.22 -4.77 -12.94
CA ASP A 126 9.66 -4.66 -12.70
C ASP A 126 10.04 -5.20 -11.33
N LYS A 127 9.26 -4.87 -10.30
CA LYS A 127 9.50 -5.37 -8.94
C LYS A 127 9.28 -6.87 -8.83
N LEU A 128 8.23 -7.41 -9.45
CA LEU A 128 7.97 -8.85 -9.50
C LEU A 128 9.05 -9.61 -10.26
N LYS A 129 9.52 -9.08 -11.38
CA LYS A 129 10.58 -9.68 -12.18
C LYS A 129 11.91 -9.68 -11.42
N SER A 130 12.29 -8.54 -10.86
CA SER A 130 13.58 -8.35 -10.19
C SER A 130 13.68 -9.02 -8.82
N GLU A 131 12.59 -9.10 -8.05
CA GLU A 131 12.62 -9.69 -6.69
C GLU A 131 12.14 -11.15 -6.66
N TYR A 132 11.25 -11.53 -7.57
CA TYR A 132 10.52 -12.80 -7.51
C TYR A 132 10.56 -13.62 -8.80
N PHE A 133 11.17 -13.13 -9.88
CA PHE A 133 11.26 -13.82 -11.17
C PHE A 133 9.89 -14.12 -11.81
N ILE A 134 8.90 -13.28 -11.53
CA ILE A 134 7.52 -13.48 -11.99
C ILE A 134 7.19 -12.47 -13.10
N ASP A 135 6.74 -12.99 -14.23
CA ASP A 135 6.02 -12.21 -15.26
C ASP A 135 4.53 -12.24 -14.93
N CYS A 136 3.99 -11.11 -14.45
CA CYS A 136 2.63 -11.04 -13.91
C CYS A 136 1.59 -10.70 -14.97
N HIS A 137 0.58 -11.57 -15.10
CA HIS A 137 -0.57 -11.46 -16.00
C HIS A 137 -1.91 -11.47 -15.22
N CYS A 138 -1.92 -10.92 -14.00
CA CYS A 138 -3.16 -10.80 -13.23
C CYS A 138 -4.10 -9.73 -13.84
N GLU A 139 -5.39 -9.79 -13.49
CA GLU A 139 -6.41 -8.88 -14.01
C GLU A 139 -6.03 -7.39 -13.92
N LEU A 140 -5.37 -6.96 -12.84
CA LEU A 140 -4.96 -5.55 -12.67
C LEU A 140 -3.73 -5.17 -13.52
N CYS A 141 -2.90 -6.15 -13.90
CA CYS A 141 -1.79 -5.93 -14.83
C CYS A 141 -2.24 -5.96 -16.30
N GLU A 142 -3.43 -6.47 -16.58
CA GLU A 142 -4.05 -6.48 -17.91
C GLU A 142 -5.07 -5.34 -18.10
N ASP A 143 -5.44 -4.65 -17.02
CA ASP A 143 -6.33 -3.48 -17.06
C ASP A 143 -5.56 -2.18 -17.35
N ALA A 144 -5.36 -1.89 -18.63
CA ALA A 144 -4.74 -0.65 -19.09
C ALA A 144 -5.53 0.60 -18.65
N ALA A 145 -6.87 0.53 -18.59
CA ALA A 145 -7.71 1.68 -18.25
C ALA A 145 -7.61 2.07 -16.76
N ALA A 146 -7.41 1.08 -15.88
CA ALA A 146 -7.08 1.33 -14.48
C ALA A 146 -5.71 2.02 -14.36
N ASN A 147 -4.69 1.54 -15.09
CA ASN A 147 -3.36 2.14 -15.06
C ASN A 147 -3.35 3.59 -15.62
N GLU A 148 -4.07 3.84 -16.72
CA GLU A 148 -4.28 5.20 -17.22
C GLU A 148 -4.87 6.12 -16.15
N THR A 149 -5.76 5.60 -15.29
CA THR A 149 -6.35 6.37 -14.19
C THR A 149 -5.35 6.65 -13.08
N MET A 150 -4.52 5.66 -12.75
CA MET A 150 -3.44 5.77 -11.77
C MET A 150 -2.43 6.86 -12.14
N GLU A 151 -2.15 7.03 -13.43
CA GLU A 151 -1.14 7.96 -13.94
C GLU A 151 -1.71 9.25 -14.54
N ALA A 152 -3.05 9.37 -14.63
CA ALA A 152 -3.70 10.49 -15.30
C ALA A 152 -3.46 11.86 -14.67
N PHE A 153 -3.32 12.87 -15.54
CA PHE A 153 -3.48 14.27 -15.19
C PHE A 153 -4.96 14.66 -15.15
N ALA A 154 -5.29 15.68 -14.35
CA ALA A 154 -6.61 16.30 -14.33
C ALA A 154 -6.77 17.24 -15.53
N CYS A 155 -7.99 17.38 -16.06
CA CYS A 155 -8.25 18.39 -17.07
C CYS A 155 -8.07 19.81 -16.53
N SER A 156 -7.35 20.67 -17.27
CA SER A 156 -7.16 22.09 -16.92
C SER A 156 -8.44 22.94 -17.08
N LYS A 157 -9.54 22.38 -17.57
CA LYS A 157 -10.84 23.05 -17.63
C LYS A 157 -11.57 22.82 -16.30
N SER A 158 -11.81 23.88 -15.53
CA SER A 158 -12.38 23.82 -14.18
C SER A 158 -13.73 23.08 -14.07
N SER A 159 -14.57 23.12 -15.12
CA SER A 159 -15.84 22.39 -15.17
C SER A 159 -15.72 20.93 -15.64
N CYS A 160 -14.51 20.47 -15.96
CA CYS A 160 -14.25 19.14 -16.50
C CYS A 160 -13.52 18.27 -15.47
N LEU A 161 -14.20 17.25 -14.96
CA LEU A 161 -13.59 16.19 -14.13
C LEU A 161 -12.98 15.06 -14.98
N GLY A 162 -12.55 15.37 -16.20
CA GLY A 162 -11.99 14.39 -17.12
C GLY A 162 -10.52 14.10 -16.83
N ARG A 163 -10.09 12.88 -17.15
CA ARG A 163 -8.68 12.50 -17.19
C ARG A 163 -8.03 12.92 -18.50
N VAL A 164 -6.74 13.24 -18.45
CA VAL A 164 -5.91 13.57 -19.61
C VAL A 164 -5.01 12.39 -19.91
N ALA A 165 -5.09 11.91 -21.15
CA ALA A 165 -4.24 10.85 -21.68
C ALA A 165 -3.09 11.47 -22.50
N ILE A 166 -1.97 10.76 -22.57
CA ILE A 166 -0.84 11.10 -23.44
C ILE A 166 -0.95 10.22 -24.69
N VAL A 167 -1.22 10.84 -25.84
CA VAL A 167 -1.34 10.16 -27.15
C VAL A 167 -0.35 10.81 -28.09
N ASP A 168 0.65 10.06 -28.57
CA ASP A 168 1.71 10.55 -29.46
C ASP A 168 2.42 11.84 -28.95
N GLY A 169 2.58 11.94 -27.62
CA GLY A 169 3.18 13.10 -26.95
C GLY A 169 2.22 14.28 -26.71
N ALA A 170 0.99 14.23 -27.24
CA ALA A 170 -0.05 15.21 -26.98
C ALA A 170 -0.86 14.84 -25.74
N PHE A 171 -1.17 15.85 -24.91
CA PHE A 171 -1.93 15.70 -23.67
C PHE A 171 -3.37 16.10 -23.94
N VAL A 172 -4.26 15.12 -24.08
CA VAL A 172 -5.65 15.34 -24.49
C VAL A 172 -6.62 14.83 -23.43
N CYS A 173 -7.54 15.69 -23.02
CA CYS A 173 -8.61 15.29 -22.10
C CYS A 173 -9.61 14.35 -22.78
N GLY A 174 -9.73 13.12 -22.28
CA GLY A 174 -10.65 12.13 -22.84
C GLY A 174 -12.14 12.45 -22.65
N LYS A 175 -12.50 13.46 -21.84
CA LYS A 175 -13.89 13.86 -21.60
C LYS A 175 -14.35 15.04 -22.46
N CYS A 176 -13.53 16.08 -22.58
CA CYS A 176 -13.92 17.32 -23.27
C CYS A 176 -13.08 17.64 -24.51
N GLY A 177 -12.09 16.81 -24.83
CA GLY A 177 -11.20 17.00 -25.98
C GLY A 177 -10.20 18.14 -25.84
N LYS A 178 -10.13 18.81 -24.68
CA LYS A 178 -9.16 19.90 -24.46
C LYS A 178 -7.75 19.34 -24.50
N GLU A 179 -6.94 19.88 -25.40
CA GLU A 179 -5.50 19.64 -25.46
C GLU A 179 -4.76 20.62 -24.53
N PHE A 180 -3.70 20.15 -23.90
CA PHE A 180 -2.82 21.01 -23.11
C PHE A 180 -1.83 21.69 -24.05
N ASP A 181 -1.71 23.01 -23.96
CA ASP A 181 -0.63 23.73 -24.61
C ASP A 181 0.75 23.38 -24.02
N GLU A 182 1.81 23.83 -24.68
CA GLU A 182 3.19 23.55 -24.27
C GLU A 182 3.49 24.02 -22.84
N ASN A 183 2.99 25.19 -22.45
CA ASN A 183 3.20 25.74 -21.12
C ASN A 183 2.51 24.87 -20.05
N ALA A 184 1.26 24.44 -20.29
CA ALA A 184 0.53 23.55 -19.40
C ALA A 184 1.22 22.18 -19.26
N ARG A 185 1.77 21.63 -20.35
CA ARG A 185 2.56 20.39 -20.31
C ARG A 185 3.85 20.56 -19.49
N ASN A 186 4.60 21.63 -19.73
CA ASN A 186 5.83 21.92 -19.01
C ASN A 186 5.57 22.13 -17.51
N GLN A 187 4.52 22.86 -17.16
CA GLN A 187 4.10 23.03 -15.76
C GLN A 187 3.74 21.69 -15.11
N ALA A 188 3.01 20.83 -15.82
CA ALA A 188 2.65 19.51 -15.30
C ALA A 188 3.88 18.64 -15.00
N TYR A 189 4.86 18.60 -15.91
CA TYR A 189 6.12 17.87 -15.70
C TYR A 189 6.98 18.46 -14.57
N GLN A 190 7.11 19.78 -14.50
CA GLN A 190 7.85 20.44 -13.41
C GLN A 190 7.21 20.17 -12.05
N SER A 191 5.88 20.19 -11.97
CA SER A 191 5.16 19.83 -10.75
C SER A 191 5.36 18.37 -10.36
N LEU A 192 5.39 17.44 -11.32
CA LEU A 192 5.72 16.04 -11.06
C LEU A 192 7.13 15.88 -10.49
N GLN A 193 8.13 16.56 -11.07
CA GLN A 193 9.50 16.52 -10.56
C GLN A 193 9.59 17.02 -9.11
N ARG A 194 8.85 18.08 -8.76
CA ARG A 194 8.78 18.57 -7.39
C ARG A 194 8.15 17.56 -6.44
N ILE A 195 7.10 16.85 -6.88
CA ILE A 195 6.49 15.79 -6.08
C ILE A 195 7.49 14.65 -5.87
N ASP A 196 8.21 14.24 -6.92
CA ASP A 196 9.19 13.16 -6.83
C ASP A 196 10.32 13.50 -5.86
N SER A 197 10.77 14.76 -5.81
CA SER A 197 11.80 15.21 -4.85
C SER A 197 11.38 15.13 -3.38
N LEU A 198 10.09 15.00 -3.07
CA LEU A 198 9.62 14.78 -1.69
C LEU A 198 10.01 13.40 -1.15
N PHE A 199 10.43 12.48 -2.03
CA PHE A 199 10.74 11.10 -1.67
C PHE A 199 12.22 10.76 -1.88
N ASP A 200 13.06 11.77 -2.12
CA ASP A 200 14.51 11.61 -2.18
C ASP A 200 15.07 11.24 -0.79
N PRO A 201 16.14 10.45 -0.69
CA PRO A 201 16.73 10.06 0.60
C PRO A 201 17.10 11.25 1.50
N GLU A 202 17.51 12.37 0.91
CA GLU A 202 17.84 13.62 1.60
C GLU A 202 16.64 14.25 2.31
N TYR A 203 15.43 14.04 1.78
CA TYR A 203 14.21 14.54 2.37
C TYR A 203 13.97 13.97 3.78
N SER A 204 14.27 12.68 3.97
CA SER A 204 14.08 11.97 5.24
C SER A 204 15.00 12.52 6.36
N GLN A 205 16.03 13.29 6.02
CA GLN A 205 16.96 13.89 6.97
C GLN A 205 16.48 15.24 7.53
N ARG A 206 15.42 15.83 6.96
CA ARG A 206 14.87 17.12 7.39
C ARG A 206 14.06 16.97 8.69
N SER A 207 13.82 18.08 9.39
CA SER A 207 12.90 18.07 10.53
C SER A 207 11.48 17.74 10.09
N LEU A 208 10.66 17.14 10.96
CA LEU A 208 9.25 16.81 10.66
C LEU A 208 8.46 18.03 10.18
N LYS A 209 8.73 19.20 10.78
CA LYS A 209 8.07 20.45 10.41
C LYS A 209 8.46 20.94 9.01
N ASP A 210 9.74 20.84 8.65
CA ASP A 210 10.21 21.21 7.31
C ASP A 210 9.73 20.24 6.25
N GLN A 211 9.70 18.94 6.58
CA GLN A 211 9.08 17.91 5.74
C GLN A 211 7.61 18.26 5.46
N LEU A 212 6.81 18.46 6.51
CA LEU A 212 5.40 18.81 6.36
C LEU A 212 5.21 20.11 5.56
N HIS A 213 6.04 21.13 5.78
CA HIS A 213 5.98 22.36 4.99
C HIS A 213 6.17 22.10 3.49
N CYS A 214 7.20 21.34 3.11
CA CYS A 214 7.44 20.98 1.71
C CYS A 214 6.29 20.16 1.09
N ILE A 215 5.70 19.23 1.85
CA ILE A 215 4.53 18.46 1.41
C ILE A 215 3.34 19.40 1.14
N LEU A 216 3.04 20.29 2.09
CA LEU A 216 1.91 21.21 1.98
C LEU A 216 2.09 22.20 0.82
N ASP A 217 3.32 22.66 0.58
CA ASP A 217 3.65 23.50 -0.57
C ASP A 217 3.42 22.76 -1.91
N CYS A 218 3.64 21.44 -1.94
CA CYS A 218 3.39 20.64 -3.12
C CYS A 218 1.90 20.31 -3.33
N MET A 219 1.09 20.33 -2.27
CA MET A 219 -0.32 19.92 -2.28
C MET A 219 -1.16 20.67 -3.32
N HIS A 220 -0.91 21.97 -3.50
CA HIS A 220 -1.64 22.79 -4.46
C HIS A 220 -1.51 22.24 -5.89
N PHE A 221 -0.30 21.84 -6.29
CA PHE A 221 -0.05 21.25 -7.60
C PHE A 221 -0.73 19.88 -7.72
N THR A 222 -0.65 19.07 -6.67
CA THR A 222 -1.21 17.72 -6.68
C THR A 222 -2.72 17.72 -6.87
N GLN A 223 -3.43 18.69 -6.30
CA GLN A 223 -4.88 18.79 -6.40
C GLN A 223 -5.36 19.42 -7.72
N THR A 224 -4.52 20.22 -8.38
CA THR A 224 -4.87 20.95 -9.61
C THR A 224 -4.44 20.23 -10.89
N ILE A 225 -3.28 19.56 -10.85
CA ILE A 225 -2.64 18.96 -12.03
C ILE A 225 -2.93 17.47 -12.15
N LEU A 226 -3.07 16.76 -11.03
CA LEU A 226 -3.26 15.31 -11.05
C LEU A 226 -4.73 14.92 -10.88
N HIS A 227 -5.14 13.91 -11.64
CA HIS A 227 -6.50 13.37 -11.55
C HIS A 227 -6.79 12.92 -10.11
N LYS A 228 -8.06 12.97 -9.70
CA LYS A 228 -8.44 12.70 -8.30
C LYS A 228 -8.02 11.31 -7.80
N TYR A 229 -7.88 10.34 -8.69
CA TYR A 229 -7.42 8.98 -8.39
C TYR A 229 -5.96 8.73 -8.75
N ASN A 230 -5.18 9.75 -9.07
CA ASN A 230 -3.77 9.57 -9.40
C ASN A 230 -2.97 9.05 -8.18
N ILE A 231 -2.06 8.09 -8.40
CA ILE A 231 -1.29 7.45 -7.32
C ILE A 231 -0.29 8.40 -6.67
N LYS A 232 0.36 9.31 -7.41
CA LYS A 232 1.25 10.33 -6.82
C LYS A 232 0.46 11.33 -5.99
N ARG A 233 -0.80 11.60 -6.37
CA ARG A 233 -1.72 12.40 -5.53
C ARG A 233 -2.01 11.71 -4.21
N LEU A 234 -2.27 10.40 -4.23
CA LEU A 234 -2.42 9.62 -3.02
C LEU A 234 -1.15 9.66 -2.15
N THR A 235 0.03 9.52 -2.74
CA THR A 235 1.30 9.56 -1.99
C THR A 235 1.47 10.88 -1.22
N VAL A 236 1.24 12.02 -1.88
CA VAL A 236 1.35 13.34 -1.22
C VAL A 236 0.25 13.53 -0.16
N LEU A 237 -0.99 13.10 -0.43
CA LEU A 237 -2.09 13.17 0.54
C LEU A 237 -1.81 12.32 1.78
N LYS A 238 -1.27 11.11 1.61
CA LYS A 238 -0.90 10.23 2.71
C LYS A 238 0.24 10.82 3.53
N ALA A 239 1.28 11.34 2.88
CA ALA A 239 2.38 12.02 3.56
C ALA A 239 1.91 13.25 4.34
N ALA A 240 1.00 14.04 3.77
CA ALA A 240 0.40 15.19 4.45
C ALA A 240 -0.46 14.77 5.65
N TYR A 241 -1.27 13.71 5.50
CA TYR A 241 -2.05 13.13 6.58
C TYR A 241 -1.15 12.70 7.74
N ASP A 242 -0.13 11.88 7.47
CA ASP A 242 0.78 11.38 8.50
C ASP A 242 1.54 12.52 9.19
N GLY A 243 2.06 13.47 8.41
CA GLY A 243 2.76 14.64 8.95
C GLY A 243 1.86 15.51 9.81
N CYS A 244 0.61 15.74 9.41
CA CYS A 244 -0.37 16.48 10.22
C CYS A 244 -0.75 15.72 11.50
N VAL A 245 -0.85 14.38 11.47
CA VAL A 245 -1.08 13.57 12.68
C VAL A 245 0.09 13.72 13.65
N LEU A 246 1.33 13.58 13.17
CA LEU A 246 2.55 13.69 13.99
C LEU A 246 2.71 15.09 14.59
N GLU A 247 2.41 16.14 13.82
CA GLU A 247 2.44 17.54 14.28
C GLU A 247 1.17 17.96 15.04
N LYS A 248 0.27 17.02 15.35
CA LYS A 248 -0.97 17.25 16.13
C LYS A 248 -1.89 18.32 15.52
N ARG A 249 -2.08 18.28 14.19
CA ARG A 249 -2.96 19.15 13.39
C ARG A 249 -4.20 18.36 12.90
N PRO A 250 -5.13 17.96 13.77
CA PRO A 250 -6.14 16.95 13.44
C PRO A 250 -7.14 17.41 12.37
N LYS A 251 -7.50 18.70 12.31
CA LYS A 251 -8.44 19.23 11.29
C LYS A 251 -7.88 19.10 9.87
N GLU A 252 -6.59 19.39 9.70
CA GLU A 252 -5.92 19.26 8.40
C GLU A 252 -5.65 17.80 8.06
N ALA A 253 -5.26 16.99 9.05
CA ALA A 253 -5.16 15.55 8.90
C ALA A 253 -6.48 14.96 8.38
N ILE A 254 -7.62 15.29 8.99
CA ILE A 254 -8.94 14.84 8.52
C ILE A 254 -9.16 15.18 7.05
N ASN A 255 -8.86 16.40 6.62
CA ASN A 255 -9.04 16.82 5.23
C ASN A 255 -8.23 15.95 4.24
N PHE A 256 -6.96 15.68 4.55
CA PHE A 256 -6.11 14.84 3.70
C PHE A 256 -6.43 13.35 3.81
N GLY A 257 -6.79 12.90 5.01
CA GLY A 257 -7.18 11.52 5.30
C GLY A 257 -8.46 11.11 4.57
N ARG A 258 -9.48 11.98 4.54
CA ARG A 258 -10.71 11.74 3.76
C ARG A 258 -10.45 11.59 2.27
N GLN A 259 -9.63 12.47 1.70
CA GLN A 259 -9.27 12.40 0.28
C GLN A 259 -8.47 11.12 -0.02
N SER A 260 -7.53 10.75 0.86
CA SER A 260 -6.78 9.50 0.74
C SER A 260 -7.72 8.29 0.80
N LEU A 261 -8.68 8.27 1.73
CA LEU A 261 -9.66 7.20 1.87
C LEU A 261 -10.53 7.04 0.62
N GLU A 262 -10.92 8.13 -0.04
CA GLU A 262 -11.66 8.06 -1.32
C GLU A 262 -10.83 7.32 -2.39
N ILE A 263 -9.53 7.59 -2.47
CA ILE A 263 -8.65 6.95 -3.45
C ILE A 263 -8.37 5.49 -3.07
N TYR A 264 -8.14 5.19 -1.78
CA TYR A 264 -7.97 3.79 -1.33
C TYR A 264 -9.20 2.95 -1.64
N ARG A 265 -10.41 3.47 -1.41
CA ARG A 265 -11.68 2.80 -1.76
C ARG A 265 -11.87 2.60 -3.27
N HIS A 266 -11.18 3.38 -4.10
CA HIS A 266 -11.23 3.20 -5.55
C HIS A 266 -10.37 2.02 -6.01
N TYR A 267 -9.25 1.74 -5.33
CA TYR A 267 -8.27 0.75 -5.77
C TYR A 267 -8.25 -0.56 -4.97
N LEU A 268 -8.64 -0.52 -3.69
CA LEU A 268 -8.63 -1.68 -2.80
C LEU A 268 -10.02 -2.30 -2.70
N ASP A 269 -10.05 -3.63 -2.59
CA ASP A 269 -11.28 -4.37 -2.33
C ASP A 269 -11.78 -4.12 -0.90
N GLU A 270 -13.08 -4.30 -0.68
CA GLU A 270 -13.78 -3.89 0.55
C GLU A 270 -13.18 -4.46 1.84
N PHE A 271 -12.69 -5.71 1.82
CA PHE A 271 -12.12 -6.40 3.00
C PHE A 271 -10.58 -6.35 3.01
N ASP A 272 -9.96 -5.40 2.30
CA ASP A 272 -8.52 -5.21 2.37
C ASP A 272 -8.08 -4.73 3.77
N PRO A 273 -7.11 -5.41 4.44
CA PRO A 273 -6.66 -5.04 5.79
C PRO A 273 -6.07 -3.64 5.90
N PHE A 274 -5.44 -3.12 4.84
CA PHE A 274 -4.93 -1.77 4.82
C PHE A 274 -6.05 -0.74 4.75
N LEU A 275 -7.08 -0.98 3.93
CA LEU A 275 -8.25 -0.11 3.90
C LEU A 275 -8.95 -0.05 5.27
N ALA A 276 -9.07 -1.20 5.94
CA ALA A 276 -9.63 -1.27 7.29
C ALA A 276 -8.80 -0.48 8.31
N ALA A 277 -7.48 -0.72 8.37
CA ALA A 277 -6.57 -0.01 9.27
C ALA A 277 -6.55 1.50 9.02
N PHE A 278 -6.51 1.92 7.75
CA PHE A 278 -6.53 3.34 7.40
C PHE A 278 -7.84 4.03 7.80
N THR A 279 -8.98 3.36 7.58
CA THR A 279 -10.31 3.88 7.98
C THR A 279 -10.40 4.08 9.48
N LEU A 280 -9.86 3.14 10.25
CA LEU A 280 -9.81 3.20 11.71
C LEU A 280 -8.92 4.32 12.22
N ASN A 281 -7.71 4.46 11.66
CA ASN A 281 -6.82 5.57 12.00
C ASN A 281 -7.44 6.94 11.70
N LEU A 282 -8.21 7.05 10.61
CA LEU A 282 -8.96 8.27 10.32
C LEU A 282 -10.07 8.52 11.34
N ALA A 283 -10.78 7.48 11.79
CA ALA A 283 -11.79 7.61 12.85
C ALA A 283 -11.17 8.08 14.17
N THR A 284 -10.02 7.53 14.57
CA THR A 284 -9.25 8.00 15.73
C THR A 284 -8.82 9.47 15.56
N THR A 285 -8.45 9.88 14.34
CA THR A 285 -8.14 11.30 14.06
C THR A 285 -9.36 12.20 14.25
N TYR A 286 -10.56 11.76 13.83
CA TYR A 286 -11.82 12.47 14.13
C TYR A 286 -12.09 12.58 15.63
N MET A 287 -11.81 11.54 16.41
CA MET A 287 -11.94 11.60 17.87
C MET A 287 -11.01 12.65 18.48
N HIS A 288 -9.75 12.67 18.07
CA HIS A 288 -8.77 13.66 18.52
C HIS A 288 -9.16 15.10 18.13
N ALA A 289 -9.97 15.27 17.08
CA ALA A 289 -10.55 16.56 16.70
C ALA A 289 -11.83 16.93 17.50
N GLY A 290 -12.37 16.00 18.31
CA GLY A 290 -13.64 16.15 19.00
C GLY A 290 -14.88 15.88 18.14
N GLU A 291 -14.72 15.38 16.92
CA GLU A 291 -15.82 15.07 15.98
C GLU A 291 -16.35 13.64 16.20
N LEU A 292 -16.93 13.41 17.39
CA LEU A 292 -17.30 12.07 17.87
C LEU A 292 -18.37 11.38 17.01
N ASP A 293 -19.37 12.11 16.51
CA ASP A 293 -20.43 11.53 15.67
C ASP A 293 -19.87 10.96 14.36
N THR A 294 -19.00 11.71 13.69
CA THR A 294 -18.33 11.27 12.45
C THR A 294 -17.38 10.11 12.72
N ALA A 295 -16.63 10.16 13.84
CA ALA A 295 -15.78 9.05 14.25
C ALA A 295 -16.60 7.77 14.46
N SER A 296 -17.70 7.86 15.20
CA SER A 296 -18.64 6.76 15.45
C SER A 296 -19.19 6.18 14.15
N GLN A 297 -19.70 7.02 13.25
CA GLN A 297 -20.22 6.57 11.95
C GLN A 297 -19.16 5.83 11.13
N LEU A 298 -17.92 6.33 11.12
CA LEU A 298 -16.82 5.70 10.40
C LEU A 298 -16.44 4.36 11.01
N MET A 299 -16.41 4.26 12.35
CA MET A 299 -16.15 3.01 13.07
C MET A 299 -17.24 1.96 12.84
N HIS A 300 -18.52 2.33 12.99
CA HIS A 300 -19.64 1.44 12.66
C HIS A 300 -19.60 0.96 11.22
N SER A 301 -19.13 1.80 10.28
CA SER A 301 -19.02 1.38 8.89
C SER A 301 -17.95 0.30 8.67
N ILE A 302 -16.94 0.17 9.53
CA ILE A 302 -15.79 -0.73 9.32
C ILE A 302 -15.74 -1.89 10.34
N ILE A 303 -16.51 -1.86 11.43
CA ILE A 303 -16.40 -2.82 12.53
C ILE A 303 -16.58 -4.27 12.08
N ASP A 304 -17.64 -4.58 11.33
CA ASP A 304 -17.88 -5.93 10.78
C ASP A 304 -16.70 -6.42 9.91
N ARG A 305 -16.03 -5.50 9.20
CA ARG A 305 -14.89 -5.80 8.34
C ARG A 305 -13.63 -6.02 9.18
N CYS A 306 -13.39 -5.19 10.19
CA CYS A 306 -12.32 -5.41 11.15
C CYS A 306 -12.51 -6.74 11.88
N GLU A 307 -13.74 -7.07 12.28
CA GLU A 307 -14.04 -8.36 12.90
C GLU A 307 -13.78 -9.52 11.94
N HIS A 308 -14.19 -9.38 10.68
CA HIS A 308 -13.90 -10.39 9.67
C HIS A 308 -12.39 -10.61 9.46
N ILE A 309 -11.60 -9.53 9.42
CA ILE A 309 -10.17 -9.56 9.14
C ILE A 309 -9.37 -10.00 10.38
N TYR A 310 -9.80 -9.59 11.58
CA TYR A 310 -9.01 -9.69 12.81
C TYR A 310 -9.66 -10.52 13.93
N ALA A 311 -10.98 -10.69 14.00
CA ALA A 311 -11.69 -11.17 15.21
C ALA A 311 -11.75 -12.68 15.43
N LYS A 312 -10.92 -13.51 14.78
CA LYS A 312 -10.87 -14.92 15.20
C LYS A 312 -10.33 -15.12 16.63
N GLN A 313 -9.77 -14.10 17.28
CA GLN A 313 -9.58 -14.01 18.72
C GLN A 313 -9.71 -12.54 19.16
N SER A 314 -10.57 -12.28 20.16
CA SER A 314 -10.97 -10.96 20.66
C SER A 314 -9.82 -10.00 21.02
N GLU A 315 -8.61 -10.50 21.18
CA GLU A 315 -7.41 -9.69 21.48
C GLU A 315 -6.88 -8.91 20.28
N ALA A 316 -7.27 -9.22 19.04
CA ALA A 316 -6.82 -8.46 17.87
C ALA A 316 -7.32 -7.00 17.86
N LEU A 317 -8.46 -6.74 18.53
CA LEU A 317 -8.97 -5.39 18.77
C LEU A 317 -8.12 -4.63 19.83
N ASN A 318 -7.34 -5.34 20.66
CA ASN A 318 -6.40 -4.75 21.61
C ASN A 318 -5.07 -4.34 20.95
N TYR A 319 -4.81 -4.80 19.72
CA TYR A 319 -3.69 -4.36 18.87
C TYR A 319 -4.07 -3.17 17.97
N ILE A 320 -5.35 -2.87 17.91
CA ILE A 320 -5.89 -1.61 17.41
C ILE A 320 -5.78 -0.60 18.55
N ASP A 321 -5.51 0.68 18.23
CA ASP A 321 -5.31 1.77 19.19
C ASP A 321 -6.27 1.66 20.41
N PRO A 322 -5.78 1.74 21.67
CA PRO A 322 -6.61 1.66 22.88
C PRO A 322 -7.83 2.60 22.89
N SER A 323 -7.81 3.67 22.08
CA SER A 323 -8.96 4.53 21.82
C SER A 323 -10.17 3.80 21.21
N PHE A 324 -10.00 2.62 20.61
CA PHE A 324 -11.08 1.78 20.09
C PHE A 324 -11.93 1.18 21.21
N GLU A 325 -11.33 0.65 22.27
CA GLU A 325 -12.08 0.24 23.47
C GLU A 325 -12.76 1.45 24.12
N GLU A 326 -12.12 2.62 24.09
CA GLU A 326 -12.71 3.85 24.62
C GLU A 326 -13.93 4.32 23.80
N VAL A 327 -13.94 4.11 22.47
CA VAL A 327 -15.12 4.37 21.63
C VAL A 327 -16.18 3.30 21.80
N LEU A 328 -15.83 2.01 21.79
CA LEU A 328 -16.79 0.94 22.06
C LEU A 328 -17.45 1.10 23.42
N ALA A 329 -16.68 1.52 24.44
CA ALA A 329 -17.20 1.88 25.76
C ALA A 329 -18.14 3.10 25.69
N LYS A 330 -17.80 4.16 24.94
CA LYS A 330 -18.69 5.33 24.74
C LYS A 330 -19.94 5.02 23.91
N LEU A 331 -19.87 4.09 22.96
CA LEU A 331 -21.00 3.63 22.15
C LEU A 331 -21.94 2.73 22.96
N SER A 332 -21.40 1.80 23.75
CA SER A 332 -22.18 0.97 24.67
C SER A 332 -22.81 1.76 25.83
N LEU A 333 -22.23 2.90 26.20
CA LEU A 333 -22.86 3.90 27.08
C LEU A 333 -23.99 4.69 26.40
N GLY A 334 -23.94 4.85 25.07
CA GLY A 334 -24.98 5.52 24.26
C GLY A 334 -26.27 4.70 24.08
N ASP A 335 -26.19 3.37 24.20
CA ASP A 335 -27.35 2.47 24.18
C ASP A 335 -28.12 2.40 25.53
N MET A 336 -27.65 3.11 26.55
CA MET A 336 -28.37 3.29 27.83
C MET A 336 -28.61 4.77 28.16
N GLY A 337 -29.10 5.56 27.20
CA GLY A 337 -29.48 6.94 27.50
C GLY A 337 -29.95 7.83 26.35
N LEU A 338 -31.01 7.41 25.64
CA LEU A 338 -32.04 8.31 25.10
C LEU A 338 -33.43 7.77 25.45
#